data_AF-A0A914WT60-F1
#
_entry.id   AF-A0A914WT60-F1
#
_cell.length_a   1.000
_cell.length_b   1.000
_cell.length_c   1.000
_cell.angle_alpha   90.00
_cell.angle_beta   90.00
_cell.angle_gamma   90.00
#
_symmetry.space_group_name_H-M   'P 1'
#
loop_
_entity.id
_entity.type
_entity.pdbx_description
1 polymer ?
#
loop_
_entity_poly.entity_id
_entity_poly.type
_entity_poly.pdbx_seq_one_letter_code
_entity_poly.pdbx_strand_id
1 'polypeptide(L)'
;MAQQSFQLSLNIRQEDEENDPPPDDREEGRPKWFEMSGGRLLVWEGVAAVRHLLTDDTWLVKLTDSGIRLLHIGVICRRTTTLASDGFWSCAEITAHLYRSSTPLMEIYYHSIRSDDALYLLRFISEHSGGAGFDSERRIDSVTVRFDPDPLRTATVDQVQSTIADWLRLRTTLKIHQFTMVLDDNMPM
;
A
#
# COMPACT_ATOMS: atom_id res chain seq x y z
N MET A 1 -14.90 0.55 -35.30
CA MET A 1 -13.81 1.26 -34.58
C MET A 1 -13.31 0.31 -33.51
N ALA A 2 -12.09 -0.22 -33.66
CA ALA A 2 -11.56 -1.28 -32.81
C ALA A 2 -10.89 -0.67 -31.55
N GLN A 3 -11.25 -1.17 -30.37
CA GLN A 3 -10.55 -0.89 -29.11
C GLN A 3 -9.20 -1.62 -29.13
N GLN A 4 -8.10 -0.86 -29.09
CA GLN A 4 -6.77 -1.41 -28.81
C GLN A 4 -6.64 -1.65 -27.30
N SER A 5 -6.58 -2.92 -26.89
CA SER A 5 -6.13 -3.31 -25.56
C SER A 5 -4.61 -3.22 -25.50
N PHE A 6 -4.06 -2.35 -24.66
CA PHE A 6 -2.63 -2.34 -24.37
C PHE A 6 -2.31 -3.38 -23.27
N GLN A 7 -1.79 -4.53 -23.67
CA GLN A 7 -1.05 -5.42 -22.77
C GLN A 7 0.38 -4.87 -22.61
N LEU A 8 0.70 -4.32 -21.45
CA LEU A 8 2.08 -4.08 -21.05
C LEU A 8 2.67 -5.38 -20.51
N SER A 9 3.22 -6.19 -21.42
CA SER A 9 4.05 -7.34 -21.09
C SER A 9 5.43 -6.83 -20.69
N LEU A 10 5.72 -6.79 -19.39
CA LEU A 10 7.08 -6.50 -18.91
C LEU A 10 7.91 -7.78 -18.98
N ASN A 11 8.90 -7.78 -19.89
CA ASN A 11 9.93 -8.80 -19.99
C ASN A 11 10.69 -8.89 -18.67
N ILE A 12 10.63 -10.07 -18.03
CA ILE A 12 11.52 -10.44 -16.93
C ILE A 12 12.90 -10.64 -17.54
N ARG A 13 13.85 -9.74 -17.25
CA ARG A 13 15.28 -10.04 -17.40
C ARG A 13 15.71 -10.84 -16.17
N GLN A 14 16.16 -12.07 -16.39
CA GLN A 14 17.11 -12.73 -15.49
C GLN A 14 18.45 -12.02 -15.70
N GLU A 15 18.99 -11.40 -14.65
CA GLU A 15 20.40 -11.04 -14.59
C GLU A 15 21.02 -11.85 -13.44
N ASP A 16 22.22 -12.34 -13.72
CA ASP A 16 22.94 -13.42 -13.07
C ASP A 16 23.44 -13.11 -11.64
N GLU A 17 23.70 -14.20 -10.93
CA GLU A 17 24.26 -14.34 -9.58
C GLU A 17 25.60 -13.60 -9.37
N GLU A 18 25.73 -12.87 -8.24
CA GLU A 18 27.04 -12.73 -7.59
C GLU A 18 26.91 -12.56 -6.06
N ASN A 19 27.20 -13.66 -5.36
CA ASN A 19 27.75 -13.84 -4.00
C ASN A 19 27.50 -12.79 -2.90
N ASP A 20 26.56 -13.10 -1.99
CA ASP A 20 26.66 -12.76 -0.57
C ASP A 20 26.48 -14.05 0.28
N PRO A 21 27.27 -14.26 1.36
CA PRO A 21 27.19 -15.48 2.16
C PRO A 21 25.95 -15.47 3.08
N PRO A 22 25.42 -16.64 3.46
CA PRO A 22 24.13 -16.72 4.14
C PRO A 22 24.27 -16.45 5.64
N PRO A 23 23.16 -16.07 6.30
CA PRO A 23 22.79 -16.93 7.42
C PRO A 23 21.29 -17.26 7.50
N ASP A 24 21.08 -18.52 7.87
CA ASP A 24 19.98 -19.11 8.65
C ASP A 24 18.75 -19.67 7.89
N ASP A 25 18.89 -20.92 7.45
CA ASP A 25 17.98 -22.09 7.55
C ASP A 25 16.47 -21.87 7.75
N ARG A 26 15.86 -20.97 6.98
CA ARG A 26 14.42 -21.03 6.65
C ARG A 26 14.27 -21.09 5.15
N GLU A 27 13.78 -22.24 4.67
CA GLU A 27 13.51 -22.60 3.26
C GLU A 27 13.16 -21.39 2.35
N GLU A 28 14.21 -20.89 1.69
CA GLU A 28 14.37 -20.63 0.27
C GLU A 28 13.24 -19.90 -0.48
N GLY A 29 13.47 -18.59 -0.65
CA GLY A 29 14.01 -18.19 -1.96
C GLY A 29 13.46 -16.92 -2.59
N ARG A 30 12.39 -16.32 -2.07
CA ARG A 30 11.94 -14.96 -2.43
C ARG A 30 11.31 -14.27 -1.23
N PRO A 31 11.52 -12.95 -1.03
CA PRO A 31 10.68 -12.20 -0.09
C PRO A 31 9.24 -12.35 -0.55
N LYS A 32 8.41 -13.03 0.24
CA LYS A 32 6.98 -13.10 0.00
C LYS A 32 6.42 -11.70 0.23
N TRP A 33 6.03 -11.03 -0.85
CA TRP A 33 5.42 -9.70 -0.78
C TRP A 33 3.95 -9.79 -0.35
N PHE A 34 3.37 -10.97 -0.51
CA PHE A 34 1.98 -11.26 -0.18
C PHE A 34 1.77 -12.78 -0.05
N GLU A 35 0.66 -13.14 0.58
CA GLU A 35 0.12 -14.49 0.63
C GLU A 35 -1.39 -14.46 0.32
N MET A 36 -1.88 -15.52 -0.32
CA MET A 36 -3.29 -15.76 -0.51
C MET A 36 -3.72 -16.93 0.38
N SER A 37 -4.60 -16.68 1.34
CA SER A 37 -5.11 -17.71 2.25
C SER A 37 -6.59 -17.49 2.57
N GLY A 38 -7.41 -18.52 2.39
CA GLY A 38 -8.85 -18.48 2.73
C GLY A 38 -9.65 -17.38 2.03
N GLY A 39 -9.28 -16.96 0.81
CA GLY A 39 -9.93 -15.85 0.10
C GLY A 39 -9.56 -14.46 0.62
N ARG A 40 -8.49 -14.36 1.41
CA ARG A 40 -7.87 -13.12 1.86
C ARG A 40 -6.54 -12.94 1.15
N LEU A 41 -6.27 -11.70 0.73
CA LEU A 41 -4.95 -11.27 0.29
C LEU A 41 -4.27 -10.61 1.48
N LEU A 42 -3.22 -11.25 1.99
CA LEU A 42 -2.36 -10.72 3.03
C LEU A 42 -1.16 -10.08 2.35
N VAL A 43 -0.98 -8.76 2.47
CA VAL A 43 0.24 -8.07 2.01
C VAL A 43 1.21 -7.88 3.16
N TRP A 44 2.50 -7.84 2.85
CA TRP A 44 3.56 -7.70 3.85
C TRP A 44 4.07 -6.25 3.86
N GLU A 45 4.84 -5.90 4.88
CA GLU A 45 5.42 -4.55 5.01
C GLU A 45 6.08 -4.05 3.71
N GLY A 46 5.87 -2.77 3.40
CA GLY A 46 6.45 -2.13 2.21
C GLY A 46 5.70 -2.45 0.91
N VAL A 47 4.62 -3.24 0.97
CA VAL A 47 3.77 -3.57 -0.18
C VAL A 47 2.36 -3.05 0.07
N ALA A 48 1.86 -2.22 -0.85
CA ALA A 48 0.48 -1.77 -0.85
C ALA A 48 -0.37 -2.67 -1.75
N ALA A 49 -1.52 -3.10 -1.23
CA ALA A 49 -2.61 -3.64 -2.04
C ALA A 49 -3.48 -2.49 -2.54
N VAL A 50 -3.82 -2.50 -3.82
CA VAL A 50 -4.71 -1.51 -4.45
C VAL A 50 -5.82 -2.27 -5.17
N ARG A 51 -7.03 -2.25 -4.61
CA ARG A 51 -8.20 -2.89 -5.20
C ARG A 51 -8.99 -1.88 -6.02
N HIS A 52 -9.20 -2.20 -7.29
CA HIS A 52 -10.07 -1.44 -8.18
C HIS A 52 -11.52 -1.85 -7.96
N LEU A 53 -12.33 -0.99 -7.35
CA LEU A 53 -13.67 -1.34 -6.86
C LEU A 53 -14.68 -1.63 -7.97
N LEU A 54 -14.45 -1.14 -9.19
CA LEU A 54 -15.32 -1.39 -10.35
C LEU A 54 -15.02 -2.71 -11.08
N THR A 55 -13.76 -3.15 -11.09
CA THR A 55 -13.33 -4.36 -11.84
C THR A 55 -13.04 -5.53 -10.93
N ASP A 56 -12.90 -5.26 -9.63
CA ASP A 56 -12.43 -6.19 -8.59
C ASP A 56 -10.99 -6.67 -8.79
N ASP A 57 -10.21 -6.00 -9.64
CA ASP A 57 -8.79 -6.28 -9.81
C ASP A 57 -8.00 -5.74 -8.62
N THR A 58 -6.97 -6.47 -8.19
CA THR A 58 -6.08 -6.00 -7.13
C THR A 58 -4.65 -5.92 -7.64
N TRP A 59 -3.97 -4.79 -7.40
CA TRP A 59 -2.59 -4.54 -7.77
C TRP A 59 -1.71 -4.49 -6.52
N LEU A 60 -0.44 -4.90 -6.68
CA LEU A 60 0.56 -4.73 -5.63
C LEU A 60 1.56 -3.65 -6.03
N VAL A 61 1.76 -2.68 -5.14
CA VAL A 61 2.71 -1.58 -5.35
C VAL A 61 3.76 -1.66 -4.25
N LYS A 62 5.03 -1.79 -4.63
CA LYS A 62 6.13 -1.85 -3.66
C LYS A 62 7.05 -0.64 -3.82
N LEU A 63 7.38 0.00 -2.70
CA LEU A 63 8.47 0.97 -2.65
C LEU A 63 9.80 0.23 -2.50
N THR A 64 10.80 0.60 -3.28
CA THR A 64 12.16 0.04 -3.23
C THR A 64 13.20 1.16 -3.13
N ASP A 65 14.44 0.82 -2.79
CA ASP A 65 15.54 1.79 -2.73
C ASP A 65 15.79 2.49 -4.08
N SER A 66 15.41 1.85 -5.18
CA SER A 66 15.50 2.39 -6.55
C SER A 66 14.24 3.15 -7.00
N GLY A 67 13.33 3.45 -6.08
CA GLY A 67 12.02 4.06 -6.33
C GLY A 67 10.88 3.05 -6.36
N ILE A 68 9.75 3.39 -6.99
CA ILE A 68 8.56 2.53 -6.97
C ILE A 68 8.68 1.40 -7.99
N ARG A 69 8.41 0.18 -7.54
CA ARG A 69 8.19 -0.98 -8.39
C ARG A 69 6.70 -1.30 -8.37
N LEU A 70 6.06 -1.06 -9.52
CA LEU A 70 4.69 -1.51 -9.75
C LEU A 70 4.74 -2.96 -10.22
N LEU A 71 4.26 -3.87 -9.38
CA LEU A 71 4.02 -5.25 -9.80
C LEU A 71 2.52 -5.42 -9.99
N HIS A 72 2.07 -5.30 -11.25
CA HIS A 72 0.71 -5.67 -11.59
C HIS A 72 0.58 -7.19 -11.49
N ILE A 73 0.28 -7.68 -10.30
CA ILE A 73 -0.23 -9.02 -10.15
C ILE A 73 -1.66 -8.92 -10.61
N GLY A 74 -1.99 -9.53 -11.74
CA GLY A 74 -3.37 -9.80 -12.10
C GLY A 74 -3.92 -10.83 -11.12
N VAL A 75 -4.08 -10.46 -9.85
CA VAL A 75 -4.85 -11.26 -8.90
C VAL A 75 -6.30 -11.06 -9.32
N ILE A 76 -6.71 -11.83 -10.34
CA ILE A 76 -8.11 -12.01 -10.72
C ILE A 76 -8.74 -12.88 -9.63
N CYS A 77 -8.71 -12.42 -8.38
CA CYS A 77 -9.50 -13.04 -7.34
C CYS A 77 -10.88 -12.40 -7.42
N ARG A 78 -11.75 -13.00 -8.24
CA ARG A 78 -13.20 -12.70 -8.29
C ARG A 78 -13.94 -12.91 -6.95
N ARG A 79 -13.20 -13.12 -5.85
CA ARG A 79 -13.65 -13.51 -4.50
C ARG A 79 -12.66 -13.09 -3.39
N THR A 80 -11.73 -12.15 -3.61
CA THR A 80 -10.98 -11.61 -2.46
C THR A 80 -11.98 -10.86 -1.60
N THR A 81 -12.32 -11.44 -0.45
CA THR A 81 -13.36 -10.87 0.42
C THR A 81 -12.78 -9.87 1.40
N THR A 82 -11.46 -9.89 1.61
CA THR A 82 -10.78 -9.02 2.57
C THR A 82 -9.32 -8.81 2.17
N LEU A 83 -8.90 -7.55 2.17
CA LEU A 83 -7.49 -7.16 2.20
C LEU A 83 -7.05 -7.15 3.66
N ALA A 84 -5.90 -7.74 3.93
CA ALA A 84 -5.23 -7.65 5.21
C ALA A 84 -3.76 -7.34 4.96
N SER A 85 -3.10 -6.75 5.94
CA SER A 85 -1.66 -6.58 5.92
C SER A 85 -1.10 -7.12 7.22
N ASP A 86 0.00 -7.85 7.11
CA ASP A 86 0.81 -8.31 8.23
C ASP A 86 2.07 -7.46 8.24
N GLY A 87 2.11 -6.52 9.18
CA GLY A 87 3.20 -5.58 9.34
C GLY A 87 3.61 -5.54 10.79
N PHE A 88 4.85 -5.13 11.02
CA PHE A 88 5.35 -5.03 12.38
C PHE A 88 4.47 -4.07 13.20
N TRP A 89 4.26 -4.40 14.48
CA TRP A 89 3.61 -3.55 15.49
C TRP A 89 4.05 -2.07 15.46
N SER A 90 5.30 -1.77 15.05
CA SER A 90 5.82 -0.41 14.89
C SER A 90 5.33 0.34 13.65
N CYS A 91 4.61 -0.31 12.74
CA CYS A 91 4.10 0.29 11.51
C CYS A 91 2.73 0.93 11.74
N ALA A 92 2.44 1.99 10.99
CA ALA A 92 1.07 2.45 10.85
C ALA A 92 0.37 1.65 9.74
N GLU A 93 -0.86 1.21 10.01
CA GLU A 93 -1.76 0.72 9.00
C GLU A 93 -2.48 1.88 8.31
N ILE A 94 -2.48 1.86 6.99
CA ILE A 94 -3.05 2.91 6.15
C ILE A 94 -4.12 2.29 5.27
N THR A 95 -5.35 2.78 5.43
CA THR A 95 -6.45 2.52 4.50
C THR A 95 -6.80 3.82 3.80
N ALA A 96 -6.79 3.82 2.47
CA ALA A 96 -7.13 5.01 1.69
C ALA A 96 -8.12 4.70 0.57
N HIS A 97 -8.93 5.69 0.22
CA HIS A 97 -9.85 5.57 -0.92
C HIS A 97 -9.58 6.65 -1.96
N LEU A 98 -9.41 6.20 -3.19
CA LEU A 98 -9.34 7.06 -4.36
C LEU A 98 -10.73 7.20 -4.97
N TYR A 99 -11.16 8.43 -5.18
CA TYR A 99 -12.44 8.74 -5.81
C TYR A 99 -12.22 9.32 -7.20
N ARG A 100 -13.18 9.07 -8.10
CA ARG A 100 -13.38 9.85 -9.32
C ARG A 100 -14.68 10.63 -9.18
N SER A 101 -14.57 11.95 -9.13
CA SER A 101 -15.67 12.88 -8.83
C SER A 101 -16.32 12.55 -7.46
N SER A 102 -17.31 11.66 -7.42
CA SER A 102 -18.02 11.20 -6.21
C SER A 102 -18.12 9.67 -6.11
N THR A 103 -17.55 8.92 -7.06
CA THR A 103 -17.60 7.46 -7.07
C THR A 103 -16.29 6.89 -6.52
N PRO A 104 -16.34 6.00 -5.50
CA PRO A 104 -15.14 5.33 -5.02
C PRO A 104 -14.59 4.43 -6.14
N LEU A 105 -13.35 4.66 -6.52
CA LEU A 105 -12.69 3.97 -7.63
C LEU A 105 -11.75 2.89 -7.11
N MET A 106 -10.97 3.20 -6.07
CA MET A 106 -10.00 2.28 -5.51
C MET A 106 -9.98 2.31 -3.99
N GLU A 107 -9.69 1.15 -3.42
CA GLU A 107 -9.34 0.95 -2.02
C GLU A 107 -7.86 0.57 -1.94
N ILE A 108 -7.12 1.23 -1.07
CA ILE A 108 -5.69 1.06 -0.88
C ILE A 108 -5.46 0.59 0.55
N TYR A 109 -4.65 -0.45 0.71
CA TYR A 109 -4.25 -0.99 2.00
C TYR A 109 -2.72 -1.08 2.04
N TYR A 110 -2.09 -0.46 3.04
CA TYR A 110 -0.64 -0.35 3.12
C TYR A 110 -0.16 -0.26 4.56
N HIS A 111 0.96 -0.89 4.89
CA HIS A 111 1.66 -0.71 6.17
C HIS A 111 2.97 0.03 5.94
N SER A 112 3.24 1.03 6.77
CA SER A 112 4.49 1.78 6.69
C SER A 112 4.95 2.30 8.05
N ILE A 113 6.25 2.23 8.27
CA ILE A 113 6.93 2.84 9.42
C ILE A 113 7.01 4.37 9.24
N ARG A 114 7.08 4.85 7.99
CA ARG A 114 7.40 6.25 7.68
C ARG A 114 6.27 6.94 6.91
N SER A 115 5.84 8.09 7.40
CA SER A 115 4.80 8.87 6.72
C SER A 115 5.23 9.33 5.32
N ASP A 116 6.52 9.60 5.10
CA ASP A 116 7.04 10.01 3.78
C ASP A 116 6.90 8.91 2.72
N ASP A 117 7.09 7.64 3.11
CA ASP A 117 6.94 6.49 2.21
C ASP A 117 5.48 6.30 1.84
N ALA A 118 4.59 6.39 2.84
CA ALA A 118 3.14 6.40 2.64
C ALA A 118 2.70 7.55 1.73
N LEU A 119 3.23 8.75 1.94
CA LEU A 119 2.94 9.91 1.12
C LEU A 119 3.33 9.67 -0.34
N TYR A 120 4.56 9.20 -0.56
CA TYR A 120 5.10 8.98 -1.89
C TYR A 120 4.30 7.91 -2.64
N LEU A 121 3.97 6.81 -1.97
CA LEU A 121 3.18 5.72 -2.52
C LEU A 121 1.73 6.15 -2.85
N LEU A 122 1.07 6.88 -1.95
CA LEU A 122 -0.29 7.37 -2.18
C LEU A 122 -0.35 8.36 -3.35
N ARG A 123 0.65 9.25 -3.48
CA ARG A 123 0.76 10.14 -4.64
C ARG A 123 0.92 9.35 -5.93
N PHE A 124 1.86 8.41 -5.95
CA PHE A 124 2.10 7.58 -7.11
C PHE A 124 0.83 6.85 -7.55
N ILE A 125 0.12 6.21 -6.62
CA ILE A 125 -1.14 5.52 -6.94
C ILE A 125 -2.17 6.54 -7.48
N SER A 126 -2.34 7.69 -6.84
CA SER A 126 -3.29 8.71 -7.30
C SER A 126 -2.97 9.20 -8.72
N GLU A 127 -1.69 9.33 -9.07
CA GLU A 127 -1.23 9.83 -10.37
C GLU A 127 -1.26 8.76 -11.47
N HIS A 128 -1.01 7.49 -11.13
CA HIS A 128 -0.79 6.40 -12.10
C HIS A 128 -1.93 5.39 -12.18
N SER A 129 -2.95 5.52 -11.33
CA SER A 129 -4.12 4.63 -11.30
C SER A 129 -5.04 4.74 -12.53
N GLY A 130 -4.69 5.55 -13.54
CA GLY A 130 -5.48 5.78 -14.74
C GLY A 130 -4.82 5.31 -16.01
N GLY A 131 -5.49 4.38 -16.71
CA GLY A 131 -5.18 4.12 -18.12
C GLY A 131 -5.15 5.42 -18.92
N ALA A 132 -4.19 5.51 -19.84
CA ALA A 132 -3.75 6.63 -20.68
C ALA A 132 -4.84 7.67 -21.06
N GLY A 133 -5.23 8.50 -20.09
CA GLY A 133 -6.18 9.59 -20.26
C GLY A 133 -6.06 10.54 -19.08
N PHE A 134 -5.81 11.82 -19.37
CA PHE A 134 -5.69 12.94 -18.44
C PHE A 134 -7.01 13.20 -17.70
N ASP A 135 -7.45 12.26 -16.86
CA ASP A 135 -8.64 12.41 -16.05
C ASP A 135 -8.22 13.03 -14.70
N SER A 136 -8.18 14.36 -14.67
CA SER A 136 -7.76 15.20 -13.53
C SER A 136 -8.70 15.13 -12.31
N GLU A 137 -9.76 14.31 -12.37
CA GLU A 137 -10.79 14.22 -11.33
C GLU A 137 -10.50 13.18 -10.24
N ARG A 138 -9.30 12.60 -10.22
CA ARG A 138 -8.91 11.60 -9.23
C ARG A 138 -8.26 12.23 -8.03
N ARG A 139 -8.77 11.93 -6.85
CA ARG A 139 -8.18 12.37 -5.59
C ARG A 139 -8.30 11.31 -4.51
N ILE A 140 -7.29 11.25 -3.65
CA ILE A 140 -7.38 10.53 -2.38
C ILE A 140 -8.33 11.34 -1.50
N ASP A 141 -9.54 10.84 -1.29
CA ASP A 141 -10.59 11.57 -0.59
C ASP A 141 -10.64 11.24 0.90
N SER A 142 -10.37 9.97 1.22
CA SER A 142 -10.28 9.50 2.59
C SER A 142 -9.00 8.71 2.87
N VAL A 143 -8.45 8.92 4.07
CA VAL A 143 -7.34 8.14 4.62
C VAL A 143 -7.61 7.88 6.10
N THR A 144 -7.42 6.64 6.51
CA THR A 144 -7.36 6.21 7.91
C THR A 144 -5.94 5.75 8.19
N VAL A 145 -5.32 6.30 9.22
CA VAL A 145 -4.03 5.86 9.75
C VAL A 145 -4.29 5.24 11.12
N ARG A 146 -4.02 3.95 11.28
CA ARG A 146 -4.18 3.21 12.53
C ARG A 146 -2.81 2.86 13.09
N PHE A 147 -2.60 3.07 14.38
CA PHE A 147 -1.39 2.71 15.10
C PHE A 147 -1.69 1.69 16.18
N ASP A 148 -0.74 0.80 16.40
CA ASP A 148 -0.63 0.07 17.65
C ASP A 148 -0.20 1.07 18.74
N PRO A 149 -0.89 1.16 19.89
CA PRO A 149 -0.47 2.01 20.98
C PRO A 149 0.80 1.50 21.68
N ASP A 150 1.18 0.23 21.59
CA ASP A 150 2.32 -0.36 22.31
C ASP A 150 3.67 0.29 22.00
N PRO A 151 4.05 0.52 20.73
CA PRO A 151 5.24 1.32 20.40
C PRO A 151 5.18 2.73 21.01
N LEU A 152 3.98 3.31 21.14
CA LEU A 152 3.79 4.63 21.72
C LEU A 152 3.81 4.62 23.26
N ARG A 153 3.52 3.48 23.91
CA ARG A 153 3.51 3.36 25.39
C ARG A 153 4.88 3.54 26.01
N THR A 154 5.94 3.22 25.27
CA THR A 154 7.34 3.35 25.73
C THR A 154 8.01 4.64 25.24
N ALA A 155 7.32 5.40 24.38
CA ALA A 155 7.82 6.66 23.83
C ALA A 155 7.60 7.83 24.81
N THR A 156 8.44 8.85 24.70
CA THR A 156 8.23 10.13 25.41
C THR A 156 7.07 10.90 24.79
N VAL A 157 6.51 11.85 25.55
CA VAL A 157 5.44 12.75 25.04
C VAL A 157 5.88 13.46 23.75
N ASP A 158 7.12 13.94 23.69
CA ASP A 158 7.66 14.63 22.51
C ASP A 158 7.76 13.69 21.30
N GLN A 159 8.15 12.43 21.51
CA GLN A 159 8.21 11.43 20.44
C GLN A 159 6.81 11.12 19.90
N VAL A 160 5.82 10.92 20.79
CA VAL A 160 4.43 10.68 20.39
C VAL A 160 3.87 11.88 19.62
N GLN A 161 4.08 13.10 20.11
CA GLN A 161 3.65 14.33 19.44
C GLN A 161 4.29 14.48 18.06
N SER A 162 5.59 14.21 17.95
CA SER A 162 6.33 14.26 16.68
C SER A 162 5.77 13.26 15.67
N THR A 163 5.55 12.01 16.08
CA THR A 163 4.95 10.97 15.22
C THR A 163 3.56 11.39 14.75
N ILE A 164 2.67 11.80 15.66
CA ILE A 164 1.32 12.25 15.30
C ILE A 164 1.38 13.43 14.31
N ALA A 165 2.23 14.43 14.59
CA ALA A 165 2.40 15.58 13.72
C ALA A 165 2.88 15.18 12.32
N ASP A 166 3.83 14.25 12.23
CA ASP A 166 4.37 13.76 10.97
C ASP A 166 3.29 13.08 10.12
N TRP A 167 2.52 12.17 10.71
CA TRP A 167 1.42 11.48 9.99
C TRP A 167 0.26 12.41 9.64
N LEU A 168 -0.01 13.46 10.45
CA LEU A 168 -0.97 14.50 10.10
C LEU A 168 -0.55 15.31 8.86
N ARG A 169 0.73 15.35 8.49
CA ARG A 169 1.19 16.01 7.25
C ARG A 169 0.61 15.37 6.00
N LEU A 170 0.22 14.09 6.04
CA LEU A 170 -0.45 13.43 4.93
C LEU A 170 -1.73 14.19 4.53
N ARG A 171 -2.55 14.54 5.53
CA ARG A 171 -3.82 15.25 5.32
C ARG A 171 -3.63 16.54 4.53
N THR A 172 -2.69 17.38 4.98
CA THR A 172 -2.45 18.70 4.39
C THR A 172 -1.79 18.58 3.02
N THR A 173 -0.86 17.65 2.89
CA THR A 173 -0.05 17.48 1.67
C THR A 173 -0.82 16.86 0.51
N LEU A 174 -1.76 15.95 0.81
CA LEU A 174 -2.63 15.30 -0.17
C LEU A 174 -4.01 15.97 -0.31
N LYS A 175 -4.29 17.00 0.51
CA LYS A 175 -5.59 17.71 0.56
C LYS A 175 -6.77 16.75 0.80
N ILE A 176 -6.59 15.82 1.73
CA ILE A 176 -7.57 14.78 2.06
C ILE A 176 -8.76 15.40 2.80
N HIS A 177 -9.98 15.08 2.34
CA HIS A 177 -11.20 15.57 2.94
C HIS A 177 -11.51 14.87 4.26
N GLN A 178 -11.49 13.53 4.25
CA GLN A 178 -11.75 12.69 5.41
C GLN A 178 -10.46 12.03 5.89
N PHE A 179 -9.86 12.57 6.95
CA PHE A 179 -8.66 12.01 7.56
C PHE A 179 -8.95 11.54 8.97
N THR A 180 -8.69 10.27 9.25
CA THR A 180 -8.91 9.66 10.56
C THR A 180 -7.59 9.10 11.07
N MET A 181 -7.26 9.39 12.33
CA MET A 181 -6.15 8.75 13.03
C MET A 181 -6.72 7.94 14.18
N VAL A 182 -6.36 6.67 14.29
CA VAL A 182 -6.85 5.74 15.30
C VAL A 182 -5.66 5.19 16.07
N LEU A 183 -5.75 5.20 17.39
CA LEU A 183 -4.86 4.44 18.27
C LEU A 183 -5.65 3.21 18.68
N ASP A 184 -5.28 2.04 18.18
CA ASP A 184 -6.07 0.81 18.29
C ASP A 184 -5.28 -0.27 19.01
N ASP A 185 -5.68 -0.57 20.25
CA ASP A 185 -5.09 -1.61 21.08
C ASP A 185 -5.43 -3.04 20.63
N ASN A 186 -6.30 -3.18 19.62
CA ASN A 186 -6.68 -4.46 19.01
C ASN A 186 -6.11 -4.63 17.60
N MET A 187 -5.06 -3.88 17.23
CA MET A 187 -4.34 -4.15 15.97
C MET A 187 -3.88 -5.62 15.95
N PRO A 188 -4.22 -6.39 14.90
CA PRO A 188 -3.83 -7.79 14.82
C PRO A 188 -2.30 -7.89 14.72
N MET A 189 -1.74 -8.79 15.53
CA MET A 189 -0.33 -9.21 15.48
C MET A 189 -0.05 -10.17 14.35
#